data_AF-A0A5C3FCP8-F1
#
_entry.id   AF-A0A5C3FCP8-F1
#
_cell.length_a   1.000
_cell.length_b   1.000
_cell.length_c   1.000
_cell.angle_alpha   90.00
_cell.angle_beta   90.00
_cell.angle_gamma   90.00
#
_symmetry.space_group_name_H-M   'P 1'
#
loop_
_entity.id
_entity.type
_entity.pdbx_description
1 polymer ?
#
loop_
_entity_poly.entity_id
_entity_poly.type
_entity_poly.pdbx_seq_one_letter_code
_entity_poly.pdbx_strand_id
1 'polypeptide(L)'
;MAHQAHNLPWSILVDCLSLVDTGPRGTPQRITVVELCRHQDDGAVRKRIRHFARVFVRTLADFAESERTKTKSGTRRNPVEPDAYTEDGAAGPLIPIEVHRSLVADPGSYFGREGSENTLQRLNEAREWGGPVYYADSRAAVVMALLAHGEMRVLFRIARLRTLDLDEKSYQITLTGAASNPSDPIGCSPLAGLWSIRGYIETGFINVWTAALEAYLYYNATYCLPQLWAAGDAEGRTSQRDYRASASFFRVVEDTTGPRDGDASAYPHREFYGTAWHVPDGCNVDEHRKRLDPLDTSNSECLQRLKEYLSMCWDHLVRVYAVITESGASTEWEEYIIEAIERIWH
;
A
#
# COMPACT_ATOMS: atom_id res chain seq x y z
N MET A 1 16.92 -11.01 3.42
CA MET A 1 16.08 -9.78 3.36
C MET A 1 14.83 -10.08 2.55
N ALA A 2 13.75 -9.30 2.66
CA ALA A 2 12.48 -9.61 1.98
C ALA A 2 12.62 -9.81 0.45
N HIS A 3 13.61 -9.14 -0.18
CA HIS A 3 13.93 -9.31 -1.60
C HIS A 3 14.24 -10.77 -1.99
N GLN A 4 14.71 -11.60 -1.05
CA GLN A 4 15.04 -13.02 -1.27
C GLN A 4 13.83 -13.95 -1.10
N ALA A 5 12.80 -13.54 -0.36
CA ALA A 5 11.68 -14.43 -0.03
C ALA A 5 10.76 -14.70 -1.23
N HIS A 6 10.68 -13.77 -2.18
CA HIS A 6 9.69 -13.81 -3.27
C HIS A 6 10.30 -14.07 -4.65
N ASN A 7 11.60 -14.39 -4.73
CA ASN A 7 12.31 -14.69 -5.98
C ASN A 7 12.12 -13.65 -7.10
N LEU A 8 11.91 -12.38 -6.73
CA LEU A 8 11.75 -11.29 -7.69
C LEU A 8 13.12 -10.95 -8.31
N PRO A 9 13.18 -10.58 -9.60
CA PRO A 9 14.43 -10.35 -10.30
C PRO A 9 14.98 -8.94 -10.01
N TRP A 10 15.32 -8.67 -8.74
CA TRP A 10 15.78 -7.35 -8.29
C TRP A 10 17.03 -6.86 -9.02
N SER A 11 17.92 -7.76 -9.45
CA SER A 11 19.08 -7.39 -10.28
C SER A 11 18.66 -6.69 -11.57
N ILE A 12 17.57 -7.14 -12.21
CA ILE A 12 17.06 -6.51 -13.45
C ILE A 12 16.59 -5.08 -13.17
N LEU A 13 15.91 -4.85 -12.05
CA LEU A 13 15.47 -3.51 -11.67
C LEU A 13 16.67 -2.62 -11.34
N VAL A 14 17.61 -3.12 -10.54
CA VAL A 14 18.80 -2.39 -10.11
C VAL A 14 19.71 -2.03 -11.30
N ASP A 15 19.84 -2.91 -12.29
CA ASP A 15 20.56 -2.65 -13.55
C ASP A 15 19.92 -1.52 -14.39
N CYS A 16 18.68 -1.13 -14.08
CA CYS A 16 18.01 0.02 -14.69
C CYS A 16 18.24 1.33 -13.92
N LEU A 17 18.87 1.28 -12.76
CA LEU A 17 19.16 2.43 -11.92
C LEU A 17 20.61 2.88 -12.14
N SER A 18 20.83 4.19 -12.13
CA SER A 18 22.14 4.81 -12.23
C SER A 18 22.42 5.68 -11.01
N LEU A 19 23.67 5.68 -10.58
CA LEU A 19 24.16 6.61 -9.58
C LEU A 19 24.63 7.87 -10.29
N VAL A 20 23.91 8.98 -10.09
CA VAL A 20 24.19 10.26 -10.74
C VAL A 20 24.67 11.25 -9.69
N ASP A 21 25.84 11.84 -9.93
CA ASP A 21 26.37 12.91 -9.09
C ASP A 21 25.68 14.24 -9.42
N THR A 22 24.77 14.66 -8.56
CA THR A 22 24.04 15.93 -8.68
C THR A 22 24.82 17.05 -8.00
N GLY A 23 25.06 18.16 -8.70
CA GLY A 23 25.74 19.35 -8.18
C GLY A 23 26.72 20.00 -9.17
N PRO A 24 27.09 21.29 -8.97
CA PRO A 24 28.04 21.98 -9.84
C PRO A 24 29.34 21.20 -10.00
N ARG A 25 29.91 21.18 -11.21
CA ARG A 25 31.20 20.50 -11.43
C ARG A 25 32.27 21.12 -10.52
N GLY A 26 32.99 20.29 -9.78
CA GLY A 26 34.09 20.73 -8.92
C GLY A 26 33.69 21.16 -7.50
N THR A 27 32.43 21.03 -7.07
CA THR A 27 32.06 21.28 -5.67
C THR A 27 32.12 19.99 -4.82
N PRO A 28 32.54 20.08 -3.55
CA PRO A 28 32.52 18.95 -2.60
C PRO A 28 31.11 18.45 -2.22
N GLN A 29 30.06 19.15 -2.65
CA GLN A 29 28.67 18.92 -2.25
C GLN A 29 27.88 18.09 -3.26
N ARG A 30 28.55 17.33 -4.13
CA ARG A 30 27.86 16.47 -5.08
C ARG A 30 27.13 15.35 -4.34
N ILE A 31 25.81 15.32 -4.40
CA ILE A 31 25.00 14.25 -3.81
C ILE A 31 24.78 13.21 -4.91
N THR A 32 25.12 11.96 -4.63
CA THR A 32 24.80 10.85 -5.51
C THR A 32 23.32 10.50 -5.33
N VAL A 33 22.54 10.73 -6.38
CA VAL A 33 21.13 10.35 -6.45
C VAL A 33 21.01 9.06 -7.24
N VAL A 34 20.05 8.22 -6.88
CA VAL A 34 19.66 7.06 -7.67
C VAL A 34 18.61 7.53 -8.66
N GLU A 35 18.93 7.52 -9.94
CA GLU A 35 18.02 7.93 -11.02
C GLU A 35 17.78 6.77 -11.98
N LEU A 36 16.58 6.71 -12.55
CA LEU A 36 16.28 5.77 -13.62
C LEU A 36 17.09 6.11 -14.88
N CYS A 37 17.76 5.12 -15.48
CA CYS A 37 18.57 5.31 -16.70
C CYS A 37 17.70 5.79 -17.88
N ARG A 38 17.77 7.09 -18.24
CA ARG A 38 16.99 7.70 -19.34
C ARG A 38 17.78 8.07 -20.60
N HIS A 39 19.07 7.72 -20.68
CA HIS A 39 19.89 7.97 -21.87
C HIS A 39 19.50 7.06 -23.05
N GLN A 40 20.18 7.23 -24.21
CA GLN A 40 19.92 6.71 -25.57
C GLN A 40 19.38 5.26 -25.76
N ASP A 41 19.29 4.45 -24.70
CA ASP A 41 18.75 3.09 -24.66
C ASP A 41 17.42 2.98 -23.84
N ASP A 42 16.60 4.03 -23.83
CA ASP A 42 15.31 4.07 -23.12
C ASP A 42 14.40 2.88 -23.48
N GLY A 43 14.48 2.40 -24.72
CA GLY A 43 13.76 1.21 -25.18
C GLY A 43 14.15 -0.08 -24.45
N ALA A 44 15.43 -0.33 -24.17
CA ALA A 44 15.84 -1.53 -23.44
C ALA A 44 15.57 -1.42 -21.94
N VAL A 45 15.78 -0.24 -21.35
CA VAL A 45 15.45 0.02 -19.94
C VAL A 45 13.96 -0.22 -19.69
N ARG A 46 13.07 0.38 -20.50
CA ARG A 46 11.62 0.17 -20.39
C ARG A 46 11.22 -1.30 -20.55
N LYS A 47 11.88 -2.05 -21.45
CA LYS A 47 11.65 -3.50 -21.61
C LYS A 47 12.02 -4.28 -20.35
N ARG A 48 13.14 -3.94 -19.70
CA ARG A 48 13.59 -4.58 -18.45
C ARG A 48 12.66 -4.26 -17.28
N ILE A 49 12.25 -3.00 -17.11
CA ILE A 49 11.27 -2.60 -16.09
C ILE A 49 9.95 -3.34 -16.29
N ARG A 50 9.44 -3.39 -17.53
CA ARG A 50 8.21 -4.12 -17.85
C ARG A 50 8.34 -5.62 -17.56
N HIS A 51 9.48 -6.21 -17.87
CA HIS A 51 9.76 -7.60 -17.51
C HIS A 51 9.72 -7.81 -15.99
N PHE A 52 10.38 -6.94 -15.21
CA PHE A 52 10.33 -6.97 -13.75
C PHE A 52 8.89 -6.87 -13.24
N ALA A 53 8.11 -5.89 -13.72
CA ALA A 53 6.73 -5.69 -13.32
C ALA A 53 5.85 -6.92 -13.60
N ARG A 54 5.99 -7.57 -14.76
CA ARG A 54 5.27 -8.82 -15.07
C ARG A 54 5.59 -9.95 -14.12
N VAL A 55 6.86 -10.13 -13.78
CA VAL A 55 7.26 -11.16 -12.81
C VAL A 55 6.71 -10.81 -11.43
N PHE A 56 6.75 -9.54 -11.03
CA PHE A 56 6.16 -9.06 -9.79
C PHE A 56 4.66 -9.36 -9.69
N VAL A 57 3.88 -9.01 -10.72
CA VAL A 57 2.42 -9.27 -10.76
C VAL A 57 2.13 -10.77 -10.71
N ARG A 58 2.89 -11.59 -11.45
CA ARG A 58 2.73 -13.04 -11.41
C ARG A 58 2.97 -13.60 -10.02
N THR A 59 4.07 -13.21 -9.37
CA THR A 59 4.38 -13.63 -8.00
C THR A 59 3.27 -13.18 -7.05
N LEU A 60 2.78 -11.95 -7.19
CA LEU A 60 1.69 -11.42 -6.39
C LEU A 60 0.41 -12.25 -6.53
N ALA A 61 0.06 -12.63 -7.76
CA ALA A 61 -1.09 -13.47 -8.07
C ALA A 61 -0.98 -14.87 -7.44
N ASP A 62 0.20 -15.50 -7.51
CA ASP A 62 0.45 -16.82 -6.93
C ASP A 62 0.28 -16.82 -5.39
N PHE A 63 0.80 -15.78 -4.72
CA PHE A 63 0.61 -15.61 -3.27
C PHE A 63 -0.84 -15.26 -2.91
N ALA A 64 -1.50 -14.42 -3.70
CA ALA A 64 -2.90 -14.07 -3.49
C ALA A 64 -3.82 -15.28 -3.63
N GLU A 65 -3.59 -16.16 -4.60
CA GLU A 65 -4.37 -17.39 -4.74
C GLU A 65 -4.14 -18.36 -3.57
N SER A 66 -2.89 -18.43 -3.08
CA SER A 66 -2.57 -19.18 -1.86
C SER A 66 -3.35 -18.63 -0.66
N GLU A 67 -3.42 -17.30 -0.51
CA GLU A 67 -4.15 -16.64 0.57
C GLU A 67 -5.67 -16.87 0.49
N ARG A 68 -6.24 -16.83 -0.73
CA ARG A 68 -7.65 -17.18 -0.99
C ARG A 68 -7.93 -18.63 -0.61
N THR A 69 -7.03 -19.54 -0.95
CA THR A 69 -7.16 -20.97 -0.65
C THR A 69 -7.15 -21.24 0.86
N LYS A 70 -6.19 -20.66 1.60
CA LYS A 70 -6.11 -20.76 3.08
C LYS A 70 -7.39 -20.28 3.76
N THR A 71 -8.01 -19.24 3.18
CA THR A 71 -9.22 -18.64 3.73
C THR A 71 -10.43 -19.56 3.55
N LYS A 72 -10.54 -20.23 2.39
CA LYS A 72 -11.59 -21.21 2.07
C LYS A 72 -11.48 -22.49 2.88
N SER A 73 -10.26 -23.00 3.08
CA SER A 73 -10.02 -24.29 3.74
C SER A 73 -10.23 -24.28 5.25
N GLY A 74 -10.69 -23.17 5.84
CA GLY A 74 -10.92 -23.10 7.28
C GLY A 74 -9.64 -23.05 8.13
N THR A 75 -8.46 -23.21 7.52
CA THR A 75 -7.21 -23.61 8.20
C THR A 75 -6.61 -22.54 9.11
N ARG A 76 -7.13 -21.31 9.11
CA ARG A 76 -6.70 -20.27 10.05
C ARG A 76 -7.39 -20.45 11.41
N ARG A 77 -6.58 -20.34 12.47
CA ARG A 77 -6.69 -20.95 13.81
C ARG A 77 -7.88 -20.58 14.71
N ASN A 78 -8.95 -19.98 14.21
CA ASN A 78 -10.20 -19.79 14.96
C ASN A 78 -11.40 -19.99 14.02
N PRO A 79 -12.01 -21.19 13.99
CA PRO A 79 -13.30 -21.37 13.38
C PRO A 79 -14.35 -20.79 14.33
N VAL A 80 -14.66 -19.50 14.19
CA VAL A 80 -16.04 -19.08 14.45
C VAL A 80 -16.85 -19.75 13.35
N GLU A 81 -17.71 -20.68 13.73
CA GLU A 81 -18.46 -21.52 12.79
C GLU A 81 -19.14 -20.68 11.72
N PRO A 82 -18.94 -21.02 10.44
CA PRO A 82 -19.47 -20.25 9.33
C PRO A 82 -20.89 -20.72 8.99
N ASP A 83 -21.82 -20.80 9.94
CA ASP A 83 -23.22 -21.14 9.64
C ASP A 83 -24.16 -20.57 10.70
N ALA A 84 -24.48 -19.30 10.53
CA ALA A 84 -25.77 -18.76 10.89
C ALA A 84 -26.05 -17.58 9.96
N TYR A 85 -26.23 -17.87 8.68
CA TYR A 85 -27.47 -17.33 8.10
C TYR A 85 -28.55 -17.97 8.96
N THR A 86 -29.12 -17.22 9.90
CA THR A 86 -30.35 -17.69 10.53
C THR A 86 -31.32 -18.01 9.40
N GLU A 87 -32.14 -19.04 9.55
CA GLU A 87 -33.16 -19.42 8.55
C GLU A 87 -34.10 -18.23 8.20
N ASP A 88 -34.06 -17.14 8.97
CA ASP A 88 -34.71 -15.85 8.73
C ASP A 88 -34.02 -14.92 7.71
N GLY A 89 -32.88 -15.32 7.10
CA GLY A 89 -32.19 -14.51 6.09
C GLY A 89 -31.54 -13.23 6.62
N ALA A 90 -31.47 -13.03 7.93
CA ALA A 90 -30.75 -11.92 8.54
C ALA A 90 -29.25 -12.23 8.52
N ALA A 91 -28.50 -11.55 7.64
CA ALA A 91 -27.05 -11.63 7.65
C ALA A 91 -26.53 -11.20 9.03
N GLY A 92 -25.80 -12.08 9.72
CA GLY A 92 -25.05 -11.70 10.93
C GLY A 92 -24.12 -10.51 10.66
N PRO A 93 -23.57 -9.88 11.72
CA PRO A 93 -22.75 -8.68 11.56
C PRO A 93 -21.61 -8.92 10.57
N LEU A 94 -21.41 -7.96 9.67
CA LEU A 94 -20.40 -8.05 8.61
C LEU A 94 -18.99 -8.23 9.20
N ILE A 95 -18.71 -7.51 10.28
CA ILE A 95 -17.47 -7.56 11.05
C ILE A 95 -17.76 -8.31 12.37
N PRO A 96 -17.10 -9.45 12.62
CA PRO A 96 -17.23 -10.17 13.88
C PRO A 96 -16.88 -9.26 15.08
N ILE A 97 -17.57 -9.44 16.21
CA ILE A 97 -17.42 -8.57 17.39
C ILE A 97 -15.99 -8.61 17.98
N GLU A 98 -15.27 -9.69 17.76
CA GLU A 98 -13.89 -9.93 18.17
C GLU A 98 -12.93 -9.07 17.34
N VAL A 99 -13.15 -9.04 16.03
CA VAL A 99 -12.43 -8.15 15.11
C VAL A 99 -12.72 -6.71 15.49
N HIS A 100 -13.99 -6.36 15.69
CA HIS A 100 -14.38 -5.04 16.16
C HIS A 100 -13.64 -4.64 17.45
N ARG A 101 -13.62 -5.51 18.47
CA ARG A 101 -12.89 -5.24 19.73
C ARG A 101 -11.40 -5.04 19.49
N SER A 102 -10.79 -5.85 18.61
CA SER A 102 -9.39 -5.69 18.25
C SER A 102 -9.12 -4.35 17.56
N LEU A 103 -10.00 -3.90 16.67
CA LEU A 103 -9.86 -2.64 15.94
C LEU A 103 -10.00 -1.41 16.85
N VAL A 104 -10.87 -1.48 17.86
CA VAL A 104 -11.10 -0.39 18.84
C VAL A 104 -10.01 -0.36 19.91
N ALA A 105 -9.47 -1.52 20.29
CA ALA A 105 -8.43 -1.60 21.32
C ALA A 105 -7.08 -1.02 20.88
N ASP A 106 -6.85 -0.86 19.59
CA ASP A 106 -5.64 -0.22 19.06
C ASP A 106 -5.73 1.32 19.21
N PRO A 107 -4.93 1.95 20.09
CA PRO A 107 -4.96 3.40 20.30
C PRO A 107 -4.51 4.19 19.06
N GLY A 108 -3.76 3.55 18.16
CA GLY A 108 -3.33 4.12 16.89
C GLY A 108 -4.42 4.05 15.83
N SER A 109 -5.38 3.14 15.96
CA SER A 109 -6.47 2.96 15.00
C SER A 109 -7.42 4.16 15.00
N TYR A 110 -7.96 4.47 13.82
CA TYR A 110 -9.05 5.43 13.66
C TYR A 110 -10.25 5.10 14.59
N PHE A 111 -10.43 3.81 14.90
CA PHE A 111 -11.48 3.29 15.78
C PHE A 111 -11.17 3.38 17.28
N GLY A 112 -9.99 3.84 17.66
CA GLY A 112 -9.67 4.17 19.06
C GLY A 112 -10.12 5.58 19.46
N ARG A 113 -10.55 6.42 18.50
CA ARG A 113 -10.99 7.81 18.77
C ARG A 113 -12.43 7.86 19.28
N GLU A 114 -12.73 8.79 20.20
CA GLU A 114 -14.09 9.00 20.73
C GLU A 114 -15.11 9.21 19.58
N GLY A 115 -16.23 8.48 19.64
CA GLY A 115 -17.31 8.54 18.64
C GLY A 115 -17.22 7.49 17.50
N SER A 116 -16.15 6.71 17.45
CA SER A 116 -15.95 5.68 16.41
C SER A 116 -16.73 4.37 16.63
N GLU A 117 -17.17 4.08 17.86
CA GLU A 117 -18.02 2.90 18.16
C GLU A 117 -19.34 2.94 17.37
N ASN A 118 -19.96 4.11 17.29
CA ASN A 118 -21.14 4.33 16.45
C ASN A 118 -20.84 4.07 14.97
N THR A 119 -19.62 4.32 14.53
CA THR A 119 -19.23 4.11 13.13
C THR A 119 -19.12 2.63 12.81
N LEU A 120 -18.47 1.84 13.67
CA LEU A 120 -18.39 0.39 13.48
C LEU A 120 -19.75 -0.30 13.62
N GLN A 121 -20.59 0.16 14.55
CA GLN A 121 -21.95 -0.34 14.68
C GLN A 121 -22.79 -0.07 13.42
N ARG A 122 -22.75 1.15 12.88
CA ARG A 122 -23.43 1.52 11.62
C ARG A 122 -22.93 0.71 10.43
N LEU A 123 -21.62 0.47 10.34
CA LEU A 123 -21.02 -0.34 9.28
C LEU A 123 -21.38 -1.82 9.42
N ASN A 124 -21.62 -2.32 10.64
CA ASN A 124 -22.06 -3.70 10.85
C ASN A 124 -23.48 -3.98 10.36
N GLU A 125 -24.33 -2.95 10.23
CA GLU A 125 -25.69 -3.10 9.72
C GLU A 125 -25.77 -3.30 8.20
N ALA A 126 -24.64 -3.26 7.47
CA ALA A 126 -24.52 -3.39 6.01
C ALA A 126 -25.33 -2.37 5.16
N ARG A 127 -26.36 -1.74 5.72
CA ARG A 127 -27.26 -0.76 5.10
C ARG A 127 -26.53 0.48 4.57
N GLU A 128 -25.45 0.89 5.24
CA GLU A 128 -24.66 2.05 4.83
C GLU A 128 -23.58 1.74 3.78
N TRP A 129 -23.26 0.46 3.55
CA TRP A 129 -22.27 0.08 2.53
C TRP A 129 -22.78 0.29 1.10
N GLY A 130 -24.09 0.36 0.91
CA GLY A 130 -24.75 0.63 -0.37
C GLY A 130 -24.95 2.12 -0.71
N GLY A 131 -24.50 3.07 0.11
CA GLY A 131 -24.61 4.51 -0.16
C GLY A 131 -23.36 5.11 -0.83
N PRO A 132 -23.45 6.21 -1.60
CA PRO A 132 -22.30 6.83 -2.31
C PRO A 132 -21.10 7.04 -1.39
N VAL A 133 -19.89 6.83 -1.92
CA VAL A 133 -18.62 7.06 -1.20
C VAL A 133 -18.23 8.52 -1.35
N TYR A 134 -18.01 9.20 -0.22
CA TYR A 134 -17.59 10.60 -0.18
C TYR A 134 -16.13 10.72 0.29
N TYR A 135 -15.56 11.92 0.18
CA TYR A 135 -14.26 12.24 0.80
C TYR A 135 -14.30 11.91 2.30
N ALA A 136 -13.25 11.25 2.80
CA ALA A 136 -13.14 10.76 4.19
C ALA A 136 -14.18 9.69 4.61
N ASP A 137 -14.44 8.72 3.73
CA ASP A 137 -15.34 7.61 4.03
C ASP A 137 -14.80 6.68 5.13
N SER A 138 -15.56 6.52 6.22
CA SER A 138 -15.19 5.62 7.32
C SER A 138 -15.12 4.14 6.92
N ARG A 139 -15.78 3.73 5.82
CA ARG A 139 -15.65 2.39 5.24
C ARG A 139 -14.22 2.09 4.81
N ALA A 140 -13.54 3.09 4.22
CA ALA A 140 -12.15 2.95 3.83
C ALA A 140 -11.27 2.65 5.05
N ALA A 141 -11.47 3.39 6.15
CA ALA A 141 -10.76 3.14 7.40
C ALA A 141 -11.03 1.73 7.97
N VAL A 142 -12.26 1.21 7.85
CA VAL A 142 -12.58 -0.17 8.28
C VAL A 142 -11.82 -1.17 7.45
N VAL A 143 -11.91 -1.07 6.13
CA VAL A 143 -11.24 -1.99 5.21
C VAL A 143 -9.73 -1.97 5.39
N MET A 144 -9.17 -0.81 5.67
CA MET A 144 -7.76 -0.62 5.99
C MET A 144 -7.35 -1.36 7.26
N ALA A 145 -8.13 -1.21 8.32
CA ALA A 145 -7.87 -1.89 9.57
C ALA A 145 -8.01 -3.42 9.39
N LEU A 146 -9.05 -3.88 8.70
CA LEU A 146 -9.20 -5.30 8.35
C LEU A 146 -8.01 -5.84 7.54
N LEU A 147 -7.47 -5.05 6.59
CA LEU A 147 -6.25 -5.42 5.86
C LEU A 147 -5.05 -5.55 6.79
N ALA A 148 -4.82 -4.59 7.67
CA ALA A 148 -3.71 -4.56 8.61
C ALA A 148 -3.74 -5.77 9.55
N HIS A 149 -4.91 -6.09 10.10
CA HIS A 149 -5.14 -7.28 10.95
C HIS A 149 -5.20 -8.60 10.14
N GLY A 150 -5.23 -8.51 8.81
CA GLY A 150 -5.27 -9.66 7.90
C GLY A 150 -6.61 -10.39 7.93
N GLU A 151 -7.72 -9.71 8.18
CA GLU A 151 -9.07 -10.29 8.28
C GLU A 151 -9.68 -10.61 6.90
N MET A 152 -8.99 -11.49 6.16
CA MET A 152 -9.30 -11.82 4.76
C MET A 152 -10.71 -12.39 4.56
N ARG A 153 -11.26 -13.11 5.54
CA ARG A 153 -12.64 -13.61 5.46
C ARG A 153 -13.65 -12.46 5.38
N VAL A 154 -13.50 -11.47 6.25
CA VAL A 154 -14.36 -10.29 6.28
C VAL A 154 -14.17 -9.49 5.01
N LEU A 155 -12.92 -9.26 4.60
CA LEU A 155 -12.60 -8.56 3.37
C LEU A 155 -13.21 -9.23 2.13
N PHE A 156 -13.16 -10.57 2.01
CA PHE A 156 -13.80 -11.28 0.91
C PHE A 156 -15.33 -11.21 0.97
N ARG A 157 -15.94 -11.19 2.16
CA ARG A 157 -17.38 -10.92 2.29
C ARG A 157 -17.72 -9.53 1.76
N ILE A 158 -16.99 -8.50 2.19
CA ILE A 158 -17.18 -7.12 1.71
C ILE A 158 -16.96 -7.03 0.20
N ALA A 159 -15.93 -7.69 -0.34
CA ALA A 159 -15.63 -7.71 -1.77
C ALA A 159 -16.80 -8.29 -2.60
N ARG A 160 -17.45 -9.34 -2.08
CA ARG A 160 -18.61 -9.98 -2.72
C ARG A 160 -19.89 -9.17 -2.61
N LEU A 161 -20.00 -8.24 -1.67
CA LEU A 161 -21.15 -7.32 -1.62
C LEU A 161 -21.28 -6.50 -2.90
N ARG A 162 -20.20 -6.33 -3.68
CA ARG A 162 -20.23 -5.70 -5.01
C ARG A 162 -21.01 -6.49 -6.07
N THR A 163 -21.10 -7.82 -5.91
CA THR A 163 -21.76 -8.71 -6.89
C THR A 163 -23.27 -8.82 -6.69
N LEU A 164 -23.79 -8.31 -5.57
CA LEU A 164 -25.19 -8.36 -5.21
C LEU A 164 -25.78 -6.96 -5.38
N ASP A 165 -26.69 -6.80 -6.33
CA ASP A 165 -27.60 -5.66 -6.49
C ASP A 165 -26.99 -4.28 -6.82
N LEU A 166 -26.60 -4.10 -8.07
CA LEU A 166 -27.19 -2.99 -8.81
C LEU A 166 -27.91 -3.57 -10.03
N ASP A 167 -29.23 -3.66 -9.93
CA ASP A 167 -30.10 -4.00 -11.06
C ASP A 167 -29.70 -3.14 -12.27
N GLU A 168 -29.55 -3.76 -13.44
CA GLU A 168 -28.99 -3.19 -14.67
C GLU A 168 -29.69 -1.87 -15.10
N LYS A 169 -30.93 -1.68 -14.61
CA LYS A 169 -31.75 -0.47 -14.79
C LYS A 169 -31.24 0.77 -14.05
N SER A 170 -30.58 0.63 -12.91
CA SER A 170 -30.02 1.78 -12.17
C SER A 170 -28.79 2.37 -12.87
N TYR A 171 -28.05 1.55 -13.63
CA TYR A 171 -26.88 1.99 -14.40
C TYR A 171 -27.28 2.78 -15.67
N GLN A 172 -28.43 2.45 -16.27
CA GLN A 172 -28.95 3.11 -17.47
C GLN A 172 -29.48 4.52 -17.18
N ILE A 173 -30.12 4.76 -16.02
CA ILE A 173 -30.66 6.08 -15.66
C ILE A 173 -29.54 7.14 -15.55
N THR A 174 -28.32 6.74 -15.16
CA THR A 174 -27.17 7.65 -15.04
C THR A 174 -26.46 7.90 -16.37
N LEU A 175 -26.53 6.97 -17.32
CA LEU A 175 -25.86 7.10 -18.64
C LEU A 175 -26.68 7.89 -19.67
N THR A 176 -28.01 7.90 -19.59
CA THR A 176 -28.86 8.62 -20.56
C THR A 176 -29.34 10.00 -20.08
N GLY A 177 -29.03 10.41 -18.84
CA GLY A 177 -29.71 11.52 -18.17
C GLY A 177 -28.94 12.82 -17.88
N ALA A 178 -27.60 12.87 -17.85
CA ALA A 178 -26.91 14.08 -17.39
C ALA A 178 -25.56 14.33 -18.08
N ALA A 179 -25.62 15.03 -19.21
CA ALA A 179 -24.47 15.73 -19.81
C ALA A 179 -24.43 17.23 -19.42
N SER A 180 -25.15 17.66 -18.39
CA SER A 180 -25.32 19.09 -18.07
C SER A 180 -24.66 19.57 -16.78
N ASN A 181 -24.04 18.70 -15.97
CA ASN A 181 -23.25 19.15 -14.82
C ASN A 181 -22.04 18.22 -14.54
N PRO A 182 -20.79 18.70 -14.67
CA PRO A 182 -19.59 17.91 -14.35
C PRO A 182 -19.40 17.64 -12.84
N SER A 183 -20.34 18.07 -12.00
CA SER A 183 -20.34 17.85 -10.54
C SER A 183 -21.19 16.67 -10.09
N ASP A 184 -21.96 16.03 -10.97
CA ASP A 184 -22.79 14.90 -10.57
C ASP A 184 -21.95 13.61 -10.58
N PRO A 185 -21.85 12.88 -9.45
CA PRO A 185 -21.03 11.69 -9.35
C PRO A 185 -21.55 10.62 -10.31
N ILE A 186 -20.69 10.21 -11.25
CA ILE A 186 -20.93 9.08 -12.16
C ILE A 186 -21.33 7.88 -11.31
N GLY A 187 -22.47 7.27 -11.64
CA GLY A 187 -23.16 6.21 -10.90
C GLY A 187 -22.39 4.88 -10.86
N CYS A 188 -21.22 4.90 -10.23
CA CYS A 188 -20.51 3.69 -9.84
C CYS A 188 -21.23 3.06 -8.65
N SER A 189 -21.26 1.72 -8.60
CA SER A 189 -21.63 1.03 -7.36
C SER A 189 -20.84 1.64 -6.21
N PRO A 190 -21.49 2.02 -5.11
CA PRO A 190 -20.80 2.65 -3.99
C PRO A 190 -19.67 1.78 -3.43
N LEU A 191 -19.81 0.47 -3.52
CA LEU A 191 -18.73 -0.46 -3.20
C LEU A 191 -17.67 -0.56 -4.29
N ALA A 192 -18.03 -0.41 -5.57
CA ALA A 192 -17.02 -0.32 -6.63
C ALA A 192 -16.10 0.88 -6.44
N GLY A 193 -16.58 1.99 -5.85
CA GLY A 193 -15.76 3.14 -5.48
C GLY A 193 -14.68 2.80 -4.43
N LEU A 194 -15.03 1.97 -3.44
CA LEU A 194 -14.09 1.49 -2.42
C LEU A 194 -12.93 0.66 -3.00
N TRP A 195 -13.22 -0.06 -4.09
CA TRP A 195 -12.25 -0.88 -4.83
C TRP A 195 -11.71 -0.19 -6.09
N SER A 196 -12.18 1.01 -6.40
CA SER A 196 -11.84 1.68 -7.64
C SER A 196 -10.40 2.17 -7.55
N ILE A 197 -9.62 1.85 -8.58
CA ILE A 197 -8.24 2.34 -8.71
C ILE A 197 -8.15 3.55 -9.65
N ARG A 198 -9.28 3.92 -10.29
CA ARG A 198 -9.36 5.07 -11.17
C ARG A 198 -10.50 5.97 -10.72
N GLY A 199 -10.15 6.99 -9.94
CA GLY A 199 -11.06 8.05 -9.52
C GLY A 199 -10.27 9.25 -9.05
N TYR A 200 -10.78 10.45 -9.30
CA TYR A 200 -10.22 11.74 -8.85
C TYR A 200 -10.14 11.89 -7.32
N ILE A 201 -10.69 10.92 -6.60
CA ILE A 201 -10.73 10.89 -5.15
C ILE A 201 -9.76 9.79 -4.76
N GLU A 202 -8.55 10.17 -4.33
CA GLU A 202 -7.51 9.30 -3.79
C GLU A 202 -7.91 8.75 -2.41
N THR A 203 -9.18 8.40 -2.20
CA THR A 203 -9.66 7.86 -0.94
C THR A 203 -9.54 6.35 -0.92
N GLY A 204 -9.02 5.83 0.19
CA GLY A 204 -9.12 4.43 0.54
C GLY A 204 -8.02 3.52 0.00
N PHE A 205 -8.42 2.42 -0.64
CA PHE A 205 -7.61 1.22 -0.80
C PHE A 205 -6.33 1.46 -1.62
N ILE A 206 -6.38 2.43 -2.53
CA ILE A 206 -5.24 2.83 -3.36
C ILE A 206 -4.05 3.30 -2.52
N ASN A 207 -4.30 4.04 -1.44
CA ASN A 207 -3.24 4.54 -0.58
C ASN A 207 -2.52 3.41 0.15
N VAL A 208 -3.22 2.33 0.55
CA VAL A 208 -2.60 1.19 1.25
C VAL A 208 -1.53 0.56 0.39
N TRP A 209 -1.92 0.17 -0.81
CA TRP A 209 -1.06 -0.65 -1.65
C TRP A 209 -0.05 0.23 -2.36
N THR A 210 -0.37 1.49 -2.64
CA THR A 210 0.62 2.45 -3.16
C THR A 210 1.73 2.66 -2.15
N ALA A 211 1.41 3.00 -0.91
CA ALA A 211 2.42 3.20 0.13
C ALA A 211 3.23 1.93 0.42
N ALA A 212 2.55 0.78 0.53
CA ALA A 212 3.21 -0.51 0.67
C ALA A 212 4.11 -0.86 -0.52
N LEU A 213 3.66 -0.62 -1.75
CA LEU A 213 4.40 -0.89 -2.99
C LEU A 213 5.66 -0.03 -3.05
N GLU A 214 5.55 1.26 -2.77
CA GLU A 214 6.68 2.18 -2.83
C GLU A 214 7.74 1.85 -1.79
N ALA A 215 7.36 1.66 -0.53
CA ALA A 215 8.29 1.22 0.50
C ALA A 215 8.94 -0.11 0.12
N TYR A 216 8.14 -1.07 -0.37
CA TYR A 216 8.62 -2.39 -0.74
C TYR A 216 9.62 -2.34 -1.90
N LEU A 217 9.32 -1.60 -2.98
CA LEU A 217 10.23 -1.43 -4.11
C LEU A 217 11.50 -0.69 -3.70
N TYR A 218 11.35 0.43 -3.00
CA TYR A 218 12.46 1.31 -2.63
C TYR A 218 13.50 0.59 -1.77
N TYR A 219 13.08 -0.01 -0.65
CA TYR A 219 14.03 -0.62 0.28
C TYR A 219 14.66 -1.89 -0.27
N ASN A 220 13.93 -2.71 -1.02
CA ASN A 220 14.51 -3.91 -1.62
C ASN A 220 15.52 -3.55 -2.73
N ALA A 221 15.22 -2.57 -3.59
CA ALA A 221 16.17 -2.09 -4.59
C ALA A 221 17.39 -1.41 -3.95
N THR A 222 17.18 -0.56 -2.94
CA THR A 222 18.27 0.10 -2.19
C THR A 222 19.14 -0.93 -1.47
N TYR A 223 18.54 -1.98 -0.89
CA TYR A 223 19.30 -3.05 -0.25
C TYR A 223 20.25 -3.76 -1.22
N CYS A 224 19.85 -3.93 -2.48
CA CYS A 224 20.69 -4.52 -3.52
C CYS A 224 21.85 -3.61 -3.98
N LEU A 225 21.93 -2.38 -3.49
CA LEU A 225 22.98 -1.39 -3.77
C LEU A 225 23.80 -1.13 -2.49
N PRO A 226 24.70 -2.05 -2.07
CA PRO A 226 25.44 -1.93 -0.81
C PRO A 226 26.26 -0.65 -0.70
N GLN A 227 26.73 -0.09 -1.81
CA GLN A 227 27.44 1.19 -1.86
C GLN A 227 26.64 2.38 -1.29
N LEU A 228 25.32 2.22 -1.10
CA LEU A 228 24.45 3.27 -0.57
C LEU A 228 24.26 3.22 0.95
N TRP A 229 24.47 2.07 1.59
CA TRP A 229 24.12 1.86 3.00
C TRP A 229 25.19 1.12 3.80
N ALA A 230 26.02 0.27 3.19
CA ALA A 230 27.02 -0.52 3.89
C ALA A 230 28.18 0.35 4.38
N ALA A 231 28.61 0.15 5.62
CA ALA A 231 29.80 0.78 6.18
C ALA A 231 31.07 0.06 5.68
N GLY A 232 32.10 0.80 5.23
CA GLY A 232 33.42 0.24 4.92
C GLY A 232 34.22 0.98 3.84
N ASP A 233 35.54 0.79 3.82
CA ASP A 233 36.49 1.60 3.02
C ASP A 233 36.65 1.14 1.56
N ALA A 234 36.18 -0.06 1.20
CA ALA A 234 36.39 -0.62 -0.14
C ALA A 234 35.44 -0.03 -1.20
N GLU A 235 34.17 0.20 -0.85
CA GLU A 235 33.12 0.76 -1.73
C GLU A 235 32.04 1.55 -0.94
N GLY A 236 32.24 1.77 0.36
CA GLY A 236 31.15 2.04 1.29
C GLY A 236 30.53 3.42 1.23
N ARG A 237 29.52 3.56 2.09
CA ARG A 237 28.69 4.75 2.26
C ARG A 237 29.55 6.00 2.53
N THR A 238 29.64 6.87 1.54
CA THR A 238 30.10 8.25 1.75
C THR A 238 28.91 9.13 2.13
N SER A 239 29.15 10.32 2.69
CA SER A 239 28.07 11.30 2.89
C SER A 239 27.36 11.67 1.58
N GLN A 240 28.08 11.58 0.45
CA GLN A 240 27.54 11.82 -0.89
C GLN A 240 26.70 10.64 -1.40
N ARG A 241 27.00 9.41 -0.98
CA ARG A 241 26.32 8.17 -1.42
C ARG A 241 25.34 7.62 -0.39
N ASP A 242 24.99 8.41 0.61
CA ASP A 242 24.01 8.00 1.59
C ASP A 242 22.60 8.02 0.96
N TYR A 243 21.96 6.85 0.86
CA TYR A 243 20.60 6.76 0.32
C TYR A 243 19.61 7.71 1.03
N ARG A 244 19.81 8.01 2.32
CA ARG A 244 18.95 8.92 3.09
C ARG A 244 19.04 10.37 2.64
N ALA A 245 20.10 10.73 1.89
CA ALA A 245 20.25 12.05 1.29
C ALA A 245 19.55 12.16 -0.08
N SER A 246 19.08 11.04 -0.65
CA SER A 246 18.42 11.02 -1.96
C SER A 246 17.00 11.58 -1.90
N ALA A 247 16.56 12.23 -2.98
CA ALA A 247 15.17 12.69 -3.13
C ALA A 247 14.18 11.51 -3.07
N SER A 248 14.56 10.35 -3.59
CA SER A 248 13.75 9.12 -3.55
C SER A 248 13.45 8.66 -2.13
N PHE A 249 14.43 8.73 -1.21
CA PHE A 249 14.19 8.41 0.21
C PHE A 249 13.12 9.31 0.81
N PHE A 250 13.25 10.62 0.61
CA PHE A 250 12.29 11.59 1.12
C PHE A 250 10.90 11.36 0.57
N ARG A 251 10.80 11.18 -0.74
CA ARG A 251 9.52 10.91 -1.39
C ARG A 251 8.86 9.67 -0.81
N VAL A 252 9.58 8.55 -0.69
CA VAL A 252 9.01 7.32 -0.13
C VAL A 252 8.57 7.52 1.32
N VAL A 253 9.37 8.20 2.15
CA VAL A 253 9.02 8.45 3.56
C VAL A 253 7.80 9.38 3.66
N GLU A 254 7.78 10.46 2.89
CA GLU A 254 6.67 11.42 2.82
C GLU A 254 5.40 10.74 2.29
N ASP A 255 5.47 10.03 1.17
CA ASP A 255 4.32 9.39 0.52
C ASP A 255 3.72 8.28 1.38
N THR A 256 4.54 7.56 2.17
CA THR A 256 4.08 6.46 3.02
C THR A 256 3.61 6.89 4.41
N THR A 257 4.11 8.00 4.95
CA THR A 257 3.77 8.44 6.31
C THR A 257 2.99 9.73 6.39
N GLY A 258 2.94 10.50 5.30
CA GLY A 258 2.25 11.77 5.22
C GLY A 258 0.75 11.64 5.53
N PRO A 259 0.11 12.74 5.94
CA PRO A 259 -1.34 12.76 6.05
C PRO A 259 -1.94 12.58 4.66
N ARG A 260 -2.80 11.57 4.51
CA ARG A 260 -3.65 11.39 3.34
C ARG A 260 -5.11 11.39 3.78
N ASP A 261 -6.02 11.40 2.82
CA ASP A 261 -7.46 11.25 3.09
C ASP A 261 -7.73 9.89 3.77
N GLY A 262 -7.83 9.94 5.10
CA GLY A 262 -7.79 8.76 5.95
C GLY A 262 -6.34 8.35 6.29
N ASP A 263 -5.92 8.71 7.50
CA ASP A 263 -4.61 8.35 8.07
C ASP A 263 -4.38 6.84 8.22
N ALA A 264 -5.44 6.03 8.01
CA ALA A 264 -5.44 4.58 8.17
C ALA A 264 -4.32 3.89 7.36
N SER A 265 -4.07 4.38 6.14
CA SER A 265 -3.03 3.83 5.26
C SER A 265 -1.62 4.09 5.76
N ALA A 266 -1.41 5.19 6.47
CA ALA A 266 -0.10 5.60 6.93
C ALA A 266 0.30 4.93 8.25
N TYR A 267 -0.63 4.39 9.05
CA TYR A 267 -0.30 3.85 10.39
C TYR A 267 0.79 2.78 10.40
N PRO A 268 0.74 1.73 9.56
CA PRO A 268 1.77 0.69 9.57
C PRO A 268 3.16 1.28 9.21
N HIS A 269 3.18 2.30 8.37
CA HIS A 269 4.39 3.02 7.99
C HIS A 269 4.88 3.92 9.13
N ARG A 270 4.00 4.69 9.77
CA ARG A 270 4.31 5.56 10.91
C ARG A 270 4.81 4.75 12.11
N GLU A 271 4.29 3.56 12.37
CA GLU A 271 4.79 2.66 13.40
C GLU A 271 6.22 2.22 13.09
N PHE A 272 6.52 1.91 11.83
CA PHE A 272 7.87 1.56 11.40
C PHE A 272 8.85 2.75 11.48
N TYR A 273 8.44 3.95 11.10
CA TYR A 273 9.30 5.14 11.17
C TYR A 273 9.28 5.81 12.56
N GLY A 274 8.36 5.42 13.45
CA GLY A 274 8.15 5.99 14.78
C GLY A 274 7.39 7.33 14.81
N THR A 275 7.07 7.91 13.65
CA THR A 275 6.33 9.18 13.54
C THR A 275 5.81 9.36 12.11
N ALA A 276 4.80 10.22 11.95
CA ALA A 276 4.53 10.82 10.64
C ALA A 276 5.75 11.65 10.22
N TRP A 277 6.08 11.63 8.93
CA TRP A 277 7.05 12.57 8.39
C TRP A 277 6.47 13.98 8.50
N HIS A 278 6.96 14.70 9.50
CA HIS A 278 6.78 16.12 9.64
C HIS A 278 8.16 16.62 10.04
N VAL A 279 8.78 17.44 9.20
CA VAL A 279 9.99 18.17 9.60
C VAL A 279 9.48 19.39 10.35
N PRO A 280 9.53 19.43 11.71
CA PRO A 280 9.08 20.62 12.44
C PRO A 280 9.93 21.82 12.03
N ASP A 281 9.32 23.00 11.97
CA ASP A 281 10.03 24.24 11.69
C ASP A 281 11.25 24.36 12.63
N GLY A 282 12.44 24.54 12.03
CA GLY A 282 13.71 24.65 12.76
C GLY A 282 14.37 23.34 13.17
N CYS A 283 13.81 22.16 12.86
CA CYS A 283 14.50 20.89 13.09
C CYS A 283 15.65 20.67 12.11
N ASN A 284 16.76 20.12 12.60
CA ASN A 284 17.88 19.73 11.75
C ASN A 284 17.51 18.48 10.94
N VAL A 285 17.29 18.67 9.64
CA VAL A 285 16.94 17.60 8.67
C VAL A 285 17.92 16.43 8.74
N ASP A 286 19.22 16.68 8.96
CA ASP A 286 20.22 15.61 9.03
C ASP A 286 20.11 14.77 10.31
N GLU A 287 19.72 15.38 11.43
CA GLU A 287 19.48 14.64 12.66
C GLU A 287 18.22 13.78 12.52
N HIS A 288 17.17 14.32 11.91
CA HIS A 288 15.94 13.59 11.64
C HIS A 288 16.19 12.40 10.69
N ARG A 289 16.97 12.59 9.61
CA ARG A 289 17.42 11.51 8.71
C ARG A 289 18.13 10.39 9.44
N LYS A 290 19.03 10.72 10.38
CA LYS A 290 19.80 9.71 11.11
C LYS A 290 18.94 8.83 12.01
N ARG A 291 17.84 9.37 12.55
CA ARG A 291 16.88 8.60 13.35
C ARG A 291 16.07 7.61 12.51
N LEU A 292 15.92 7.88 11.21
CA LEU A 292 15.21 7.03 10.25
C LEU A 292 16.19 6.25 9.36
N ASP A 293 17.10 5.46 9.94
CA ASP A 293 17.97 4.57 9.16
C ASP A 293 17.52 3.09 9.24
N PRO A 294 16.54 2.66 8.42
CA PRO A 294 16.16 1.26 8.28
C PRO A 294 17.28 0.29 7.93
N LEU A 295 18.34 0.77 7.29
CA LEU A 295 19.43 -0.04 6.75
C LEU A 295 20.69 0.02 7.61
N ASP A 296 20.60 0.52 8.84
CA ASP A 296 21.74 0.55 9.75
C ASP A 296 22.18 -0.87 10.13
N THR A 297 23.28 -1.33 9.55
CA THR A 297 23.84 -2.66 9.80
C THR A 297 24.63 -2.79 11.08
N SER A 298 24.94 -1.66 11.73
CA SER A 298 25.55 -1.71 13.07
C SER A 298 24.54 -2.19 14.12
N ASN A 299 23.24 -2.13 13.80
CA ASN A 299 22.16 -2.59 14.67
C ASN A 299 21.39 -3.76 14.01
N SER A 300 21.60 -4.99 14.49
CA SER A 300 20.88 -6.16 14.00
C SER A 300 19.36 -6.07 14.17
N GLU A 301 18.89 -5.30 15.16
CA GLU A 301 17.47 -5.03 15.39
C GLU A 301 16.87 -4.19 14.26
N CYS A 302 17.59 -3.19 13.73
CA CYS A 302 17.14 -2.37 12.61
C CYS A 302 16.87 -3.22 11.36
N LEU A 303 17.81 -4.10 11.00
CA LEU A 303 17.63 -5.00 9.86
C LEU A 303 16.48 -5.99 10.07
N GLN A 304 16.29 -6.47 11.29
CA GLN A 304 15.17 -7.36 11.60
C GLN A 304 13.83 -6.63 11.49
N ARG A 305 13.73 -5.43 12.06
CA ARG A 305 12.56 -4.56 11.96
C ARG A 305 12.23 -4.20 10.50
N LEU A 306 13.24 -3.92 9.68
CA LEU A 306 13.05 -3.69 8.24
C LEU A 306 12.51 -4.94 7.53
N LYS A 307 13.00 -6.14 7.85
CA LYS A 307 12.46 -7.38 7.26
C LYS A 307 10.99 -7.57 7.61
N GLU A 308 10.62 -7.37 8.87
CA GLU A 308 9.23 -7.47 9.34
C GLU A 308 8.34 -6.45 8.64
N TYR A 309 8.81 -5.21 8.55
CA TYR A 309 8.11 -4.15 7.82
C TYR A 309 7.91 -4.46 6.33
N LEU A 310 8.94 -4.95 5.64
CA LEU A 310 8.81 -5.33 4.23
C LEU A 310 7.93 -6.57 4.04
N SER A 311 7.92 -7.50 5.01
CA SER A 311 6.98 -8.62 5.01
C SER A 311 5.54 -8.12 5.14
N MET A 312 5.29 -7.16 6.04
CA MET A 312 3.98 -6.52 6.19
C MET A 312 3.56 -5.80 4.90
N CYS A 313 4.46 -5.02 4.28
CA CYS A 313 4.15 -4.35 3.02
C CYS A 313 3.76 -5.36 1.93
N TRP A 314 4.52 -6.45 1.79
CA TRP A 314 4.20 -7.51 0.85
C TRP A 314 2.85 -8.17 1.15
N ASP A 315 2.58 -8.51 2.40
CA ASP A 315 1.31 -9.07 2.83
C ASP A 315 0.14 -8.14 2.47
N HIS A 316 0.28 -6.82 2.65
CA HIS A 316 -0.72 -5.86 2.20
C HIS A 316 -0.96 -5.94 0.70
N LEU A 317 0.10 -5.95 -0.12
CA LEU A 317 -0.03 -6.10 -1.58
C LEU A 317 -0.78 -7.39 -1.94
N VAL A 318 -0.41 -8.52 -1.32
CA VAL A 318 -1.04 -9.84 -1.56
C VAL A 318 -2.52 -9.81 -1.22
N ARG A 319 -2.86 -9.28 -0.04
CA ARG A 319 -4.24 -9.20 0.46
C ARG A 319 -5.07 -8.28 -0.43
N VAL A 320 -4.53 -7.12 -0.80
CA VAL A 320 -5.16 -6.17 -1.72
C VAL A 320 -5.45 -6.84 -3.07
N TYR A 321 -4.46 -7.51 -3.66
CA TYR A 321 -4.62 -8.23 -4.92
C TYR A 321 -5.72 -9.30 -4.82
N ALA A 322 -5.72 -10.08 -3.75
CA ALA A 322 -6.72 -11.11 -3.51
C ALA A 322 -8.14 -10.53 -3.40
N VAL A 323 -8.30 -9.42 -2.66
CA VAL A 323 -9.60 -8.76 -2.45
C VAL A 323 -10.14 -8.16 -3.74
N ILE A 324 -9.28 -7.48 -4.52
CA ILE A 324 -9.61 -6.94 -5.83
C ILE A 324 -10.10 -8.06 -6.76
N THR A 325 -9.35 -9.16 -6.82
CA THR A 325 -9.70 -10.34 -7.63
C THR A 325 -11.04 -10.94 -7.18
N GLU A 326 -11.25 -11.06 -5.87
CA GLU A 326 -12.50 -11.59 -5.30
C GLU A 326 -13.70 -10.69 -5.58
N SER A 327 -13.49 -9.37 -5.67
CA SER A 327 -14.54 -8.41 -6.04
C SER A 327 -14.90 -8.42 -7.54
N GLY A 328 -14.21 -9.22 -8.35
CA GLY A 328 -14.34 -9.21 -9.81
C GLY A 328 -13.79 -7.94 -10.47
N ALA A 329 -13.05 -7.09 -9.74
CA ALA A 329 -12.35 -5.96 -10.33
C ALA A 329 -11.15 -6.45 -11.14
N SER A 330 -10.87 -5.77 -12.25
CA SER A 330 -9.61 -5.90 -12.97
C SER A 330 -8.76 -4.65 -12.74
N THR A 331 -7.46 -4.84 -12.58
CA THR A 331 -6.54 -3.75 -12.26
C THR A 331 -5.26 -3.93 -13.03
N GLU A 332 -4.74 -2.84 -13.59
CA GLU A 332 -3.53 -2.83 -14.40
C GLU A 332 -2.28 -2.77 -13.50
N TRP A 333 -2.10 -3.79 -12.66
CA TRP A 333 -0.99 -3.85 -11.70
C TRP A 333 0.39 -3.66 -12.35
N GLU A 334 0.56 -4.15 -13.58
CA GLU A 334 1.80 -3.97 -14.34
C GLU A 334 2.13 -2.48 -14.53
N GLU A 335 1.14 -1.69 -14.96
CA GLU A 335 1.32 -0.24 -15.17
C GLU A 335 1.52 0.48 -13.85
N TYR A 336 0.78 0.13 -12.80
CA TYR A 336 0.98 0.75 -11.48
C TYR A 336 2.36 0.49 -10.87
N ILE A 337 2.93 -0.70 -11.10
CA ILE A 337 4.31 -1.00 -10.67
C ILE A 337 5.32 -0.18 -11.48
N ILE A 338 5.09 -0.03 -12.79
CA ILE A 338 5.93 0.81 -13.65
C ILE A 338 5.86 2.28 -13.19
N GLU A 339 4.66 2.81 -12.97
CA GLU A 339 4.43 4.17 -12.47
C GLU A 339 5.06 4.39 -11.10
N ALA A 340 4.98 3.41 -10.18
CA ALA A 340 5.64 3.49 -8.89
C ALA A 340 7.18 3.53 -9.03
N ILE A 341 7.77 2.68 -9.89
CA ILE A 341 9.21 2.71 -10.18
C ILE A 341 9.61 4.07 -10.77
N GLU A 342 8.88 4.56 -11.78
CA GLU A 342 9.15 5.86 -12.38
C GLU A 342 8.99 6.97 -11.35
N ARG A 343 7.95 6.95 -10.50
CA ARG A 343 7.73 7.96 -9.46
C ARG A 343 8.79 7.95 -8.36
N ILE A 344 9.31 6.79 -7.95
CA ILE A 344 10.33 6.74 -6.89
C ILE A 344 11.66 7.35 -7.39
N TRP A 345 12.05 7.08 -8.64
CA TRP A 345 13.38 7.43 -9.18
C TRP A 345 13.34 8.45 -10.35
N HIS A 346 12.31 9.29 -10.39
CA HIS A 346 12.19 10.48 -11.25
C HIS A 346 12.16 11.76 -10.43
#